data_AF-A0A959EGP7-F1
#
_entry.id   AF-A0A959EGP7-F1
#
_cell.length_a   1.000
_cell.length_b   1.000
_cell.length_c   1.000
_cell.angle_alpha   90.00
_cell.angle_beta   90.00
_cell.angle_gamma   90.00
#
_symmetry.space_group_name_H-M   'P 1'
#
loop_
_entity.id
_entity.type
_entity.pdbx_description
1 polymer ?
#
loop_
_entity_poly.entity_id
_entity_poly.type
_entity_poly.pdbx_seq_one_letter_code
_entity_poly.pdbx_strand_id
1 'polypeptide(L)'
;ADIRGIVGLEYRFSNQENGVLNPRGINTLRVFPNGIVNWGARTMDGDDDFTSEWKYIPVRRTALFIEESLYRGLKWVVFEPNDEPLWGQIRLNVGAFMHNLFRQGAFQGQKRDDAYFVKCDKETTTQNDIDLGIVHIWVGFAPLKPAEFVIIHLQQKAGQIQV
;
A
#
# COMPACT_ATOMS: atom_id res chain seq x y z
N ALA A 1 -15.64 4.84 -9.16
CA ALA A 1 -15.29 5.70 -8.00
C ALA A 1 -16.36 6.76 -7.85
N ASP A 2 -17.62 6.33 -7.94
CA ASP A 2 -18.70 7.19 -8.40
C ASP A 2 -19.42 7.74 -7.19
N ILE A 3 -19.71 9.04 -7.23
CA ILE A 3 -20.32 9.73 -6.11
C ILE A 3 -21.84 9.73 -6.32
N ARG A 4 -22.54 9.10 -5.40
CA ARG A 4 -24.00 8.94 -5.44
C ARG A 4 -24.71 10.07 -4.70
N GLY A 5 -25.91 10.42 -5.14
CA GLY A 5 -26.79 11.35 -4.43
C GLY A 5 -26.44 12.83 -4.61
N ILE A 6 -25.58 13.17 -5.57
CA ILE A 6 -25.20 14.56 -5.85
C ILE A 6 -25.78 15.06 -7.16
N VAL A 7 -26.08 16.36 -7.21
CA VAL A 7 -26.62 17.04 -8.40
C VAL A 7 -25.53 17.64 -9.30
N GLY A 8 -24.34 17.86 -8.75
CA GLY A 8 -23.23 18.49 -9.46
C GLY A 8 -22.08 18.86 -8.53
N LEU A 9 -20.97 19.31 -9.13
CA LEU A 9 -19.87 19.95 -8.42
C LEU A 9 -19.99 21.47 -8.57
N GLU A 10 -19.69 22.21 -7.50
CA GLU A 10 -19.62 23.67 -7.53
C GLU A 10 -18.48 24.15 -8.44
N TYR A 11 -17.31 23.53 -8.32
CA TYR A 11 -16.16 23.79 -9.18
C TYR A 11 -15.86 22.60 -10.09
N ARG A 12 -15.62 22.87 -11.37
CA ARG A 12 -15.24 21.85 -12.36
C ARG A 12 -13.78 22.04 -12.76
N PHE A 13 -12.90 21.26 -12.14
CA PHE A 13 -11.48 21.28 -12.47
C PHE A 13 -11.22 20.76 -13.89
N SER A 14 -10.43 21.52 -14.64
CA SER A 14 -9.77 21.10 -15.87
C SER A 14 -8.65 20.09 -15.60
N ASN A 15 -8.15 19.45 -16.67
CA ASN A 15 -6.99 18.57 -16.56
C ASN A 15 -5.73 19.31 -16.08
N GLN A 16 -5.56 20.56 -16.51
CA GLN A 16 -4.39 21.37 -16.15
C GLN A 16 -4.40 21.73 -14.66
N GLU A 17 -5.53 22.21 -14.14
CA GLU A 17 -5.67 22.54 -12.72
C GLU A 17 -5.50 21.30 -11.84
N ASN A 18 -6.11 20.17 -12.23
CA ASN A 18 -5.88 18.92 -11.53
C ASN A 18 -4.40 18.49 -11.57
N GLY A 19 -3.70 18.74 -12.68
CA GLY A 19 -2.27 18.46 -12.82
C GLY A 19 -1.39 19.27 -11.87
N VAL A 20 -1.83 20.46 -11.45
CA VAL A 20 -1.15 21.29 -10.44
C VAL A 20 -1.48 20.85 -9.02
N LEU A 21 -2.74 20.46 -8.77
CA LEU A 21 -3.23 20.10 -7.44
C LEU A 21 -2.81 18.68 -7.02
N ASN A 22 -2.80 17.73 -7.94
CA ASN A 22 -2.52 16.33 -7.61
C ASN A 22 -1.10 16.13 -7.02
N PRO A 23 -0.02 16.75 -7.53
CA PRO A 23 1.30 16.71 -6.88
C PRO A 23 1.30 17.22 -5.44
N ARG A 24 0.34 18.07 -5.05
CA ARG A 24 0.18 18.61 -3.69
C ARG A 24 -0.62 17.69 -2.75
N GLY A 25 -0.84 16.43 -3.13
CA GLY A 25 -1.67 15.50 -2.35
C GLY A 25 -3.17 15.84 -2.36
N ILE A 26 -3.62 16.78 -3.20
CA ILE A 26 -5.02 17.19 -3.28
C ILE A 26 -5.76 16.30 -4.28
N ASN A 27 -6.68 15.49 -3.78
CA ASN A 27 -7.51 14.59 -4.58
C ASN A 27 -8.79 15.30 -5.02
N THR A 28 -8.92 15.58 -6.32
CA THR A 28 -10.08 16.33 -6.84
C THR A 28 -11.25 15.42 -7.22
N LEU A 29 -12.46 15.96 -7.15
CA LEU A 29 -13.63 15.38 -7.78
C LEU A 29 -13.72 15.88 -9.23
N ARG A 30 -13.93 14.97 -10.18
CA ARG A 30 -13.94 15.29 -11.61
C ARG A 30 -15.25 14.85 -12.25
N VAL A 31 -15.67 15.58 -13.28
CA VAL A 31 -16.83 15.25 -14.11
C VAL A 31 -16.34 14.67 -15.42
N PHE A 32 -16.79 13.46 -15.73
CA PHE A 32 -16.57 12.79 -17.01
C PHE A 32 -17.92 12.43 -17.65
N PRO A 33 -17.96 12.01 -18.93
CA PRO A 33 -19.20 11.63 -19.59
C PRO A 33 -19.98 10.52 -18.86
N ASN A 34 -19.28 9.66 -18.11
CA ASN A 34 -19.85 8.57 -17.32
C ASN A 34 -20.24 8.97 -15.88
N GLY A 35 -20.08 10.24 -15.49
CA GLY A 35 -20.53 10.76 -14.20
C GLY A 35 -19.45 11.50 -13.42
N ILE A 36 -19.75 11.73 -12.13
CA ILE A 36 -18.85 12.42 -11.20
C ILE A 36 -18.07 11.38 -10.40
N VAL A 37 -16.75 11.51 -10.43
CA VAL A 37 -15.83 10.53 -9.86
C VAL A 37 -14.84 11.19 -8.91
N ASN A 38 -14.46 10.46 -7.86
CA ASN A 38 -13.24 10.77 -7.13
C ASN A 38 -12.02 10.44 -8.02
N TRP A 39 -11.21 11.44 -8.34
CA TRP A 39 -10.09 11.35 -9.28
C TRP A 39 -8.74 11.67 -8.62
N GLY A 40 -8.50 11.06 -7.47
CA GLY A 40 -7.21 11.09 -6.80
C GLY A 40 -7.12 10.04 -5.70
N ALA A 41 -5.90 9.60 -5.39
CA ALA A 41 -5.63 8.62 -4.35
C ALA A 41 -4.34 8.93 -3.57
N ARG A 42 -3.89 10.19 -3.55
CA ARG A 42 -2.65 10.60 -2.87
C ARG A 42 -2.88 11.04 -1.43
N THR A 43 -1.87 10.86 -0.60
CA THR A 43 -1.80 11.41 0.77
C THR A 43 -1.05 12.75 0.74
N MET A 44 -1.10 13.49 1.86
CA MET A 44 -0.30 14.71 2.03
C MET A 44 1.20 14.41 2.15
N ASP A 45 1.58 13.18 2.50
CA ASP A 45 2.97 12.72 2.51
C ASP A 45 3.56 12.60 1.09
N GLY A 46 2.69 12.71 0.06
CA GLY A 46 3.10 12.79 -1.34
C GLY A 46 3.22 14.22 -1.89
N ASP A 47 3.08 15.26 -1.04
CA ASP A 47 3.33 16.68 -1.38
C ASP A 47 4.82 17.03 -1.25
N ASP A 48 5.67 16.17 -1.80
CA ASP A 48 7.09 16.40 -1.92
C ASP A 48 7.61 15.95 -3.30
N ASP A 49 8.77 16.45 -3.68
CA ASP A 49 9.44 16.08 -4.94
C ASP A 49 10.08 14.69 -4.86
N PHE A 50 10.02 14.04 -3.69
CA PHE A 50 10.56 12.71 -3.46
C PHE A 50 9.49 11.63 -3.63
N THR A 51 9.90 10.41 -3.97
CA THR A 51 8.99 9.28 -4.01
C THR A 51 8.81 8.67 -2.62
N SER A 52 7.88 9.22 -1.82
CA SER A 52 7.45 8.58 -0.58
C SER A 52 6.76 7.23 -0.84
N GLU A 53 7.01 6.24 0.01
CA GLU A 53 6.28 4.96 0.02
C GLU A 53 4.81 5.13 0.44
N TRP A 54 4.51 6.16 1.24
CA TRP A 54 3.19 6.46 1.77
C TRP A 54 2.38 7.44 0.92
N LYS A 55 2.91 7.80 -0.26
CA LYS A 55 2.29 8.70 -1.23
C LYS A 55 0.85 8.34 -1.57
N TYR A 56 0.46 7.06 -1.53
CA TYR A 56 -0.86 6.60 -1.93
C TYR A 56 -1.73 6.13 -0.75
N ILE A 57 -2.97 6.63 -0.71
CA ILE A 57 -4.00 6.25 0.24
C ILE A 57 -4.17 4.73 0.34
N PRO A 58 -4.36 3.96 -0.75
CA PRO A 58 -4.54 2.51 -0.63
C PRO A 58 -3.32 1.82 0.01
N VAL A 59 -2.10 2.27 -0.32
CA VAL A 59 -0.87 1.72 0.27
C VAL A 59 -0.83 1.99 1.78
N ARG A 60 -1.06 3.25 2.21
CA ARG A 60 -1.04 3.59 3.63
C ARG A 60 -2.17 2.92 4.41
N ARG A 61 -3.37 2.82 3.82
CA ARG A 61 -4.50 2.12 4.46
C ARG A 61 -4.26 0.63 4.63
N THR A 62 -3.61 -0.03 3.67
CA THR A 62 -3.23 -1.44 3.81
C THR A 62 -2.21 -1.63 4.94
N ALA A 63 -1.20 -0.76 5.03
CA ALA A 63 -0.24 -0.80 6.14
C ALA A 63 -0.93 -0.60 7.50
N LEU A 64 -1.75 0.44 7.65
CA LEU A 64 -2.52 0.70 8.88
C LEU A 64 -3.41 -0.48 9.26
N PHE A 65 -4.05 -1.12 8.28
CA PHE A 65 -4.88 -2.29 8.51
C PHE A 65 -4.06 -3.48 9.03
N ILE A 66 -2.89 -3.75 8.45
CA ILE A 66 -1.97 -4.79 8.92
C ILE A 66 -1.48 -4.45 10.33
N GLU A 67 -0.97 -3.24 10.55
CA GLU A 67 -0.48 -2.75 11.85
C GLU A 67 -1.53 -2.97 12.96
N GLU A 68 -2.75 -2.48 12.75
CA GLU A 68 -3.82 -2.58 13.75
C GLU A 68 -4.31 -4.03 13.94
N SER A 69 -4.39 -4.82 12.87
CA SER A 69 -4.82 -6.23 12.94
C SER A 69 -3.82 -7.07 13.72
N LEU A 70 -2.52 -6.87 13.49
CA LEU A 70 -1.46 -7.57 14.22
C LEU A 70 -1.39 -7.12 15.67
N TYR A 71 -1.52 -5.81 15.94
CA TYR A 71 -1.57 -5.30 17.31
C TYR A 71 -2.69 -5.95 18.13
N ARG A 72 -3.88 -6.11 17.54
CA ARG A 72 -5.02 -6.78 18.21
C ARG A 72 -4.82 -8.29 18.30
N GLY A 73 -4.33 -8.92 17.23
CA GLY A 73 -4.17 -10.37 17.13
C GLY A 73 -3.05 -10.95 18.01
N LEU A 74 -2.06 -10.14 18.36
CA LEU A 74 -0.88 -10.56 19.13
C LEU A 74 -0.95 -10.22 20.63
N LYS A 75 -2.12 -9.81 21.14
CA LYS A 75 -2.28 -9.47 22.57
C LYS A 75 -1.94 -10.62 23.53
N TRP A 76 -1.99 -11.87 23.09
CA TRP A 76 -1.66 -13.03 23.91
C TRP A 76 -0.15 -13.17 24.17
N VAL A 77 0.71 -12.60 23.31
CA VAL A 77 2.18 -12.70 23.38
C VAL A 77 2.74 -12.22 24.73
N VAL A 78 2.10 -11.24 25.36
CA VAL A 78 2.55 -10.64 26.63
C VAL A 78 2.49 -11.60 27.82
N PHE A 79 1.84 -12.76 27.67
CA PHE A 79 1.69 -13.76 28.73
C PHE A 79 2.61 -14.98 28.55
N GLU A 80 3.42 -15.00 27.49
CA GLU A 80 4.24 -16.15 27.14
C GLU A 80 5.74 -15.89 27.41
N PRO A 81 6.53 -16.93 27.72
CA PRO A 81 7.98 -16.79 27.84
C PRO A 81 8.63 -16.31 26.53
N ASN A 82 9.46 -15.27 26.62
CA ASN A 82 10.13 -14.67 25.47
C ASN A 82 11.34 -15.50 24.99
N ASP A 83 11.05 -16.57 24.25
CA ASP A 83 12.05 -17.47 23.65
C ASP A 83 11.54 -18.05 22.33
N GLU A 84 12.37 -18.83 21.64
CA GLU A 84 12.12 -19.42 20.31
C GLU A 84 10.74 -20.12 20.17
N PRO A 85 10.20 -20.85 21.17
CA PRO A 85 8.86 -21.40 21.06
C PRO A 85 7.77 -20.34 20.81
N LEU A 86 7.83 -19.20 21.52
CA LEU A 86 6.92 -18.07 21.31
C LEU A 86 7.13 -17.45 19.93
N TRP A 87 8.39 -17.21 19.56
CA TRP A 87 8.71 -16.61 18.26
C TRP A 87 8.24 -17.47 17.09
N GLY A 88 8.36 -18.80 17.20
CA GLY A 88 7.82 -19.75 16.24
C GLY A 88 6.31 -19.64 16.08
N GLN A 89 5.57 -19.54 17.19
CA GLN A 89 4.12 -19.34 17.16
C GLN A 89 3.72 -18.00 16.53
N ILE A 90 4.45 -16.92 16.83
CA ILE A 90 4.26 -15.61 16.20
C ILE A 90 4.45 -15.71 14.68
N ARG A 91 5.56 -16.28 14.22
CA ARG A 91 5.84 -16.43 12.78
C ARG A 91 4.75 -17.23 12.07
N LEU A 92 4.24 -18.30 12.70
CA LEU A 92 3.13 -19.09 12.15
C LEU A 92 1.84 -18.29 12.07
N ASN A 93 1.45 -17.58 13.13
CA ASN A 93 0.20 -16.84 13.19
C ASN A 93 0.20 -15.64 12.22
N VAL A 94 1.23 -14.80 12.31
CA VAL A 94 1.41 -13.63 11.45
C VAL A 94 1.61 -14.06 9.99
N GLY A 95 2.39 -15.11 9.75
CA GLY A 95 2.59 -15.68 8.42
C GLY A 95 1.29 -16.16 7.78
N ALA A 96 0.42 -16.84 8.53
CA ALA A 96 -0.89 -17.26 8.04
C ALA A 96 -1.79 -16.06 7.69
N PHE A 97 -1.81 -15.01 8.53
CA PHE A 97 -2.55 -13.79 8.25
C PHE A 97 -2.06 -13.10 6.96
N MET A 98 -0.75 -12.89 6.83
CA MET A 98 -0.16 -12.27 5.64
C MET A 98 -0.36 -13.13 4.39
N HIS A 99 -0.30 -14.46 4.51
CA HIS A 99 -0.61 -15.37 3.41
C HIS A 99 -2.05 -15.23 2.92
N ASN A 100 -3.01 -15.07 3.82
CA ASN A 100 -4.41 -14.86 3.45
C ASN A 100 -4.60 -13.56 2.66
N LEU A 101 -3.93 -12.46 3.07
CA LEU A 101 -3.92 -11.21 2.32
C LEU A 101 -3.28 -11.36 0.94
N PHE A 102 -2.17 -12.09 0.84
CA PHE A 102 -1.54 -12.40 -0.44
C PHE A 102 -2.49 -13.14 -1.39
N ARG A 103 -3.21 -14.16 -0.89
CA ARG A 103 -4.19 -14.91 -1.70
C ARG A 103 -5.37 -14.05 -2.17
N GLN A 104 -5.67 -12.97 -1.45
CA GLN A 104 -6.68 -11.98 -1.84
C GLN A 104 -6.13 -10.93 -2.81
N GLY A 105 -4.86 -11.02 -3.21
CA GLY A 105 -4.21 -10.06 -4.10
C GLY A 105 -3.92 -8.73 -3.44
N ALA A 106 -3.65 -8.69 -2.13
CA ALA A 106 -3.32 -7.45 -1.43
C ALA A 106 -1.91 -6.92 -1.72
N PHE A 107 -1.00 -7.79 -2.21
CA PHE A 107 0.42 -7.50 -2.40
C PHE A 107 0.85 -7.73 -3.85
N GLN A 108 1.91 -7.05 -4.27
CA GLN A 108 2.60 -7.35 -5.53
C GLN A 108 3.41 -8.65 -5.41
N GLY A 109 3.75 -9.24 -6.56
CA GLY A 109 4.55 -10.46 -6.63
C GLY A 109 3.72 -11.70 -6.98
N GLN A 110 4.36 -12.68 -7.63
CA GLN A 110 3.72 -13.95 -7.99
C GLN A 110 3.97 -15.04 -6.94
N LYS A 111 5.03 -14.89 -6.15
CA LYS A 111 5.40 -15.80 -5.07
C LYS A 111 5.32 -15.09 -3.73
N ARG A 112 5.09 -15.86 -2.68
CA ARG A 112 5.06 -15.37 -1.29
C ARG A 112 6.30 -14.54 -0.96
N ASP A 113 7.47 -15.06 -1.29
CA ASP A 113 8.75 -14.47 -0.86
C ASP A 113 9.06 -13.13 -1.57
N ASP A 114 8.39 -12.87 -2.70
CA ASP A 114 8.43 -11.55 -3.38
C ASP A 114 7.40 -10.57 -2.78
N ALA A 115 6.38 -11.09 -2.08
CA ALA A 115 5.17 -10.36 -1.70
C ALA A 115 5.18 -9.89 -0.25
N TYR A 116 5.70 -10.70 0.67
CA TYR A 116 5.83 -10.32 2.08
C TYR A 116 6.88 -11.17 2.80
N PHE A 117 7.34 -10.68 3.94
CA PHE A 117 8.11 -11.46 4.89
C PHE A 117 7.64 -11.23 6.33
N VAL A 118 7.89 -12.22 7.18
CA VAL A 118 7.69 -12.15 8.63
C VAL A 118 8.95 -12.70 9.28
N LYS A 119 9.58 -11.90 10.13
CA LYS A 119 10.78 -12.27 10.87
C LYS A 119 10.57 -11.96 12.35
N CYS A 120 10.85 -12.93 13.19
CA CYS A 120 10.80 -12.83 14.64
C CYS A 120 11.71 -13.95 15.13
N ASP A 121 12.96 -13.63 15.41
CA ASP A 121 14.03 -14.56 15.80
C ASP A 121 15.11 -13.78 16.55
N LYS A 122 16.18 -14.47 16.94
CA LYS A 122 17.35 -13.88 17.61
C LYS A 122 18.07 -12.76 16.83
N GLU A 123 17.84 -12.63 15.52
CA GLU A 123 18.40 -11.52 14.73
C GLU A 123 17.54 -10.26 14.89
N THR A 124 16.24 -10.42 15.15
CA THR A 124 15.32 -9.31 15.43
C THR A 124 15.27 -8.94 16.92
N THR A 125 15.41 -9.90 17.82
CA THR A 125 15.26 -9.74 19.27
C THR A 125 16.55 -10.18 19.96
N THR A 126 17.30 -9.23 20.52
CA THR A 126 18.58 -9.50 21.20
C THR A 126 18.37 -10.02 22.62
N GLN A 127 19.42 -10.55 23.25
CA GLN A 127 19.33 -10.98 24.66
C GLN A 127 18.91 -9.84 25.59
N ASN A 128 19.40 -8.62 25.34
CA ASN A 128 18.99 -7.46 26.12
C ASN A 128 17.50 -7.13 25.95
N ASP A 129 16.96 -7.31 24.74
CA ASP A 129 15.51 -7.14 24.51
C ASP A 129 14.71 -8.21 25.27
N ILE A 130 15.18 -9.45 25.28
CA ILE A 130 14.58 -10.54 26.06
C ILE A 130 14.56 -10.21 27.55
N ASP A 131 15.69 -9.77 28.09
CA ASP A 131 15.83 -9.39 29.51
C ASP A 131 14.91 -8.21 29.89
N LEU A 132 14.60 -7.33 28.92
CA LEU A 132 13.65 -6.23 29.05
C LEU A 132 12.19 -6.62 28.74
N GLY A 133 11.92 -7.87 28.38
CA GLY A 133 10.58 -8.35 28.01
C GLY A 133 10.07 -7.82 26.66
N ILE A 134 10.97 -7.40 25.78
CA ILE A 134 10.67 -6.86 24.45
C ILE A 134 10.80 -7.96 23.40
N VAL A 135 9.82 -8.05 22.50
CA VAL A 135 9.85 -8.91 21.30
C VAL A 135 9.75 -8.03 20.07
N HIS A 136 10.70 -8.17 19.15
CA HIS A 136 10.66 -7.47 17.87
C HIS A 136 10.14 -8.41 16.78
N ILE A 137 9.09 -7.96 16.08
CA ILE A 137 8.49 -8.67 14.96
C ILE A 137 8.62 -7.76 13.74
N TRP A 138 9.40 -8.17 12.76
CA TRP A 138 9.53 -7.44 11.51
C TRP A 138 8.60 -8.04 10.48
N VAL A 139 7.72 -7.20 9.94
CA VAL A 139 6.78 -7.56 8.87
C VAL A 139 7.00 -6.59 7.73
N GLY A 140 7.30 -7.12 6.54
CA GLY A 140 7.37 -6.33 5.32
C GLY A 140 6.43 -6.88 4.26
N PHE A 141 5.96 -6.01 3.36
CA PHE A 141 5.08 -6.38 2.26
C PHE A 141 5.35 -5.52 1.03
N ALA A 142 5.07 -6.07 -0.15
CA ALA A 142 5.19 -5.37 -1.43
C ALA A 142 3.86 -4.69 -1.77
N PRO A 143 3.77 -3.35 -1.72
CA PRO A 143 2.50 -2.65 -1.88
C PRO A 143 2.02 -2.60 -3.34
N LEU A 144 0.70 -2.68 -3.55
CA LEU A 144 0.07 -2.39 -4.84
C LEU A 144 -0.04 -0.87 -5.06
N LYS A 145 0.90 -0.32 -5.84
CA LYS A 145 0.87 1.09 -6.24
C LYS A 145 -0.13 1.30 -7.40
N PRO A 146 -1.01 2.32 -7.34
CA PRO A 146 -1.89 2.66 -8.46
C PRO A 146 -1.11 3.08 -9.71
N ALA A 147 -1.64 2.75 -10.89
CA ALA A 147 -1.13 3.28 -12.16
C ALA A 147 -1.72 4.68 -12.40
N GLU A 148 -0.94 5.73 -12.13
CA GLU A 148 -1.39 7.11 -12.32
C GLU A 148 -1.15 7.67 -13.73
N PHE A 149 -0.22 7.06 -14.48
CA PHE A 149 0.10 7.46 -15.84
C PHE A 149 0.06 6.25 -16.76
N VAL A 150 -0.64 6.39 -17.88
CA VAL A 150 -0.59 5.45 -18.99
C VAL A 150 0.14 6.17 -20.12
N ILE A 151 1.36 5.72 -20.42
CA ILE A 151 2.13 6.21 -21.56
C ILE A 151 1.80 5.32 -22.75
N ILE A 152 1.18 5.89 -23.78
CA ILE A 152 0.94 5.20 -25.05
C ILE A 152 2.04 5.61 -26.02
N HIS A 153 2.90 4.67 -26.41
CA HIS A 153 3.91 4.88 -27.43
C HIS A 153 3.35 4.44 -28.80
N LEU A 154 3.17 5.38 -29.72
CA LEU A 154 2.70 5.11 -31.08
C LEU A 154 3.86 5.30 -32.06
N GLN A 155 4.16 4.26 -32.83
CA GLN A 155 5.13 4.32 -33.93
C GLN A 155 4.43 3.93 -35.23
N GLN A 156 4.53 4.78 -36.24
CA GLN A 156 3.99 4.53 -37.58
C GLN A 156 5.11 4.64 -38.60
N LYS A 157 5.12 3.73 -39.59
CA LYS A 157 6.06 3.78 -40.71
C LYS A 157 5.40 4.54 -41.85
N ALA A 158 5.89 5.73 -42.18
CA ALA A 158 5.44 6.48 -43.34
C ALA A 158 6.12 5.90 -44.60
N GLY A 159 5.29 5.43 -45.56
CA GLY A 159 5.60 5.11 -46.96
C GLY A 159 7.00 4.59 -47.33
N GLN A 160 7.12 3.30 -47.63
CA GLN A 160 8.13 2.85 -48.60
C GLN A 160 7.51 2.89 -49.99
N ILE A 161 7.78 3.95 -50.76
CA ILE A 161 7.61 3.86 -52.21
C ILE A 161 8.78 2.99 -52.70
N GLN A 162 8.49 1.76 -53.11
CA GLN A 162 9.43 0.97 -53.89
C GLN A 162 9.57 1.66 -55.25
N VAL A 163 10.76 2.19 -55.52
CA VAL A 163 11.18 2.59 -56.86
C VAL A 163 11.63 1.35 -57.62
#